data_AF-A0A1Q9K5R0-F1
#
_entry.id   AF-A0A1Q9K5R0-F1
#
_cell.length_a   1.000
_cell.length_b   1.000
_cell.length_c   1.000
_cell.angle_alpha   90.00
_cell.angle_beta   90.00
_cell.angle_gamma   90.00
#
_symmetry.space_group_name_H-M   'P 1'
#
loop_
_entity.id
_entity.type
_entity.pdbx_description
1 polymer ?
#
loop_
_entity_poly.entity_id
_entity_poly.type
_entity_poly.pdbx_seq_one_letter_code
_entity_poly.pdbx_strand_id
1 'polypeptide(L)'
;MAFFDDLQKNLSAAGKQAADKAKEVADLTMKTAELRREEQELKDCYARIGQRLYESTKEVPSEADLDDFNQIEAHLNNIKNIEEEIQQLKGKKPCPNCGKTIDAESKFCNYCGTVLE
;
A
#
# COMPACT_ATOMS: atom_id res chain seq x y z
N MET A 1 32.92 4.66 8.95
CA MET A 1 32.98 6.01 8.34
C MET A 1 33.36 5.99 6.85
N ALA A 2 33.55 4.84 6.20
CA ALA A 2 33.96 4.76 4.78
C ALA A 2 32.83 5.01 3.74
N PHE A 3 31.56 5.15 4.17
CA PHE A 3 30.43 5.35 3.25
C PHE A 3 30.30 6.82 2.78
N PHE A 4 30.78 7.78 3.57
CA PHE A 4 30.65 9.21 3.28
C PHE A 4 31.78 9.74 2.39
N ASP A 5 33.00 9.19 2.53
CA ASP A 5 34.18 9.59 1.76
C ASP A 5 34.09 9.22 0.26
N ASP A 6 33.47 8.09 -0.07
CA ASP A 6 33.27 7.66 -1.46
C ASP A 6 32.05 8.34 -2.11
N LEU A 7 31.07 8.79 -1.31
CA LEU A 7 29.94 9.58 -1.77
C LEU A 7 30.39 11.00 -2.15
N GLN A 8 31.30 11.60 -1.37
CA GLN A 8 31.83 12.94 -1.60
C GLN A 8 32.67 13.03 -2.88
N LYS A 9 33.38 11.95 -3.26
CA LYS A 9 34.24 11.93 -4.45
C LYS A 9 33.49 11.78 -5.79
N ASN A 10 32.25 11.30 -5.77
CA ASN A 10 31.45 11.06 -6.99
C ASN A 10 30.29 12.07 -7.20
N LEU A 11 30.12 13.03 -6.30
CA LEU A 11 28.96 13.94 -6.24
C LEU A 11 28.98 15.06 -7.30
N SER A 12 30.15 15.41 -7.84
CA SER A 12 30.37 16.63 -8.61
C SER A 12 29.82 16.60 -10.05
N ALA A 13 29.48 15.44 -10.62
CA ALA A 13 28.87 15.33 -11.95
C ALA A 13 27.40 14.82 -11.95
N ALA A 14 26.88 14.34 -10.80
CA ALA A 14 25.59 13.66 -10.68
C ALA A 14 24.50 14.45 -9.91
N GLY A 15 24.76 15.73 -9.59
CA GLY A 15 24.01 16.48 -8.57
C GLY A 15 22.52 16.75 -8.84
N LYS A 16 22.07 16.87 -10.10
CA LYS A 16 20.65 17.12 -10.42
C LYS A 16 19.80 15.84 -10.38
N GLN A 17 20.28 14.75 -10.98
CA GLN A 17 19.57 13.46 -10.98
C GLN A 17 19.56 12.77 -9.60
N ALA A 18 20.57 13.03 -8.77
CA ALA A 18 20.65 12.47 -7.42
C ALA A 18 19.65 13.14 -6.44
N ALA A 19 19.37 14.44 -6.60
CA ALA A 19 18.44 15.16 -5.74
C ALA A 19 16.98 14.72 -5.97
N ASP A 20 16.58 14.56 -7.23
CA ASP A 20 15.22 14.10 -7.59
C ASP A 20 14.96 12.66 -7.08
N LYS A 21 15.93 11.76 -7.24
CA LYS A 21 15.85 10.39 -6.70
C LYS A 21 15.84 10.34 -5.18
N ALA A 22 16.57 11.23 -4.50
CA ALA A 22 16.55 11.29 -3.04
C ALA A 22 15.17 11.71 -2.51
N LYS A 23 14.50 12.62 -3.20
CA LYS A 23 13.15 13.06 -2.87
C LYS A 23 12.12 11.95 -3.06
N GLU A 24 12.18 11.22 -4.17
CA GLU A 24 11.31 10.07 -4.44
C GLU A 24 11.47 8.95 -3.39
N VAL A 25 12.71 8.68 -2.95
CA VAL A 25 12.99 7.68 -1.90
C VAL A 25 12.46 8.15 -0.54
N ALA A 26 12.56 9.43 -0.23
CA ALA A 26 11.98 10.00 1.00
C ALA A 26 10.45 9.91 0.99
N ASP A 27 9.80 10.29 -0.12
CA ASP A 27 8.35 10.23 -0.28
C ASP A 27 7.84 8.79 -0.18
N LEU A 28 8.53 7.83 -0.82
CA LEU A 28 8.19 6.40 -0.71
C LEU A 28 8.34 5.88 0.72
N THR A 29 9.36 6.30 1.45
CA THR A 29 9.59 5.90 2.84
C THR A 29 8.50 6.46 3.76
N MET A 30 8.13 7.73 3.57
CA MET A 30 7.04 8.38 4.32
C MET A 30 5.70 7.69 4.03
N LYS A 31 5.37 7.44 2.77
CA LYS A 31 4.15 6.72 2.39
C LYS A 31 4.12 5.29 2.89
N THR A 32 5.25 4.60 2.94
CA THR A 32 5.34 3.25 3.53
C THR A 32 5.10 3.27 5.04
N ALA A 33 5.60 4.29 5.74
CA ALA A 33 5.34 4.46 7.17
C ALA A 33 3.86 4.80 7.45
N GLU A 34 3.26 5.65 6.61
CA GLU A 34 1.83 6.01 6.67
C GLU A 34 0.96 4.78 6.43
N LEU A 35 1.24 3.98 5.39
CA LEU A 35 0.54 2.71 5.14
C LEU A 35 0.61 1.76 6.33
N ARG A 36 1.81 1.54 6.89
CA ARG A 36 1.97 0.67 8.07
C ARG A 36 1.19 1.17 9.28
N ARG A 37 1.08 2.49 9.44
CA ARG A 37 0.29 3.09 10.52
C ARG A 37 -1.19 2.82 10.32
N GLU A 38 -1.71 3.02 9.12
CA GLU A 38 -3.11 2.72 8.79
C GLU A 38 -3.41 1.21 8.92
N GLU A 39 -2.50 0.33 8.47
CA GLU A 39 -2.62 -1.12 8.65
C GLU A 39 -2.67 -1.52 10.13
N GLN A 40 -1.82 -0.89 10.96
CA GLN A 40 -1.79 -1.14 12.39
C GLN A 40 -3.05 -0.60 13.08
N GLU A 41 -3.50 0.61 12.72
CA GLU A 41 -4.73 1.20 13.26
C GLU A 41 -5.96 0.39 12.86
N LEU A 42 -6.02 -0.12 11.63
CA LEU A 42 -7.06 -1.04 11.16
C LEU A 42 -7.08 -2.32 11.99
N LYS A 43 -5.90 -2.91 12.24
CA LYS A 43 -5.78 -4.11 13.09
C LYS A 43 -6.23 -3.83 14.52
N ASP A 44 -5.90 -2.67 15.06
CA ASP A 44 -6.31 -2.24 16.40
C ASP A 44 -7.81 -1.97 16.46
N CYS A 45 -8.42 -1.40 15.41
CA CYS A 45 -9.87 -1.30 15.24
C CYS A 45 -10.53 -2.68 15.27
N TYR A 46 -10.03 -3.65 14.49
CA TYR A 46 -10.55 -5.02 14.50
C TYR A 46 -10.43 -5.67 15.88
N ALA A 47 -9.31 -5.48 16.56
CA ALA A 47 -9.11 -6.02 17.91
C ALA A 47 -10.08 -5.39 18.93
N ARG A 48 -10.27 -4.07 18.89
CA ARG A 48 -11.22 -3.34 19.75
C ARG A 48 -12.67 -3.78 19.50
N ILE A 49 -13.04 -3.99 18.25
CA ILE A 49 -14.38 -4.48 17.87
C ILE A 49 -14.56 -5.92 18.32
N GLY A 50 -13.61 -6.80 18.02
CA GLY A 50 -13.65 -8.21 18.46
C GLY A 50 -13.72 -8.34 19.98
N GLN A 51 -13.02 -7.48 20.71
CA GLN A 51 -13.09 -7.43 22.18
C GLN A 51 -14.45 -6.95 22.67
N ARG A 52 -14.95 -5.81 22.16
CA ARG A 52 -16.28 -5.28 22.54
C ARG A 52 -17.39 -6.25 22.20
N LEU A 53 -17.33 -6.88 21.02
CA LEU A 53 -18.29 -7.89 20.59
C LEU A 53 -18.20 -9.15 21.45
N TYR A 54 -17.00 -9.64 21.79
CA TYR A 54 -16.87 -10.78 22.70
C TYR A 54 -17.40 -10.46 24.12
N GLU A 55 -17.15 -9.24 24.61
CA GLU A 55 -17.66 -8.76 25.90
C GLU A 55 -19.19 -8.55 25.87
N SER A 56 -19.76 -8.09 24.76
CA SER A 56 -21.20 -7.86 24.56
C SER A 56 -21.98 -9.11 24.15
N THR A 57 -21.37 -10.08 23.47
CA THR A 57 -22.01 -11.35 23.03
C THR A 57 -22.18 -12.34 24.20
N LYS A 58 -21.92 -11.92 25.44
CA LYS A 58 -22.60 -12.55 26.58
C LYS A 58 -24.12 -12.31 26.54
N GLU A 59 -24.60 -11.22 25.94
CA GLU A 59 -26.00 -10.93 25.62
C GLU A 59 -26.13 -9.95 24.43
N VAL A 60 -26.17 -10.47 23.19
CA VAL A 60 -26.59 -9.81 21.91
C VAL A 60 -25.86 -8.50 21.48
N PRO A 61 -25.36 -8.38 20.23
CA PRO A 61 -24.67 -7.16 19.75
C PRO A 61 -25.53 -5.90 19.82
N SER A 62 -24.93 -4.76 20.22
CA SER A 62 -25.60 -3.47 20.42
C SER A 62 -25.66 -2.63 19.13
N GLU A 63 -26.57 -1.65 19.04
CA GLU A 63 -26.67 -0.72 17.89
C GLU A 63 -25.37 0.05 17.59
N ALA A 64 -24.51 0.26 18.59
CA ALA A 64 -23.20 0.90 18.40
C ALA A 64 -22.21 0.03 17.61
N ASP A 65 -22.35 -1.30 17.70
CA ASP A 65 -21.51 -2.23 16.94
C ASP A 65 -21.84 -2.16 15.43
N LEU A 66 -23.10 -1.87 15.07
CA LEU A 66 -23.54 -1.73 13.68
C LEU A 66 -22.92 -0.52 12.96
N ASP A 67 -22.69 0.58 13.66
CA ASP A 67 -22.03 1.76 13.07
C ASP A 67 -20.56 1.46 12.73
N ASP A 68 -19.85 0.81 13.66
CA ASP A 68 -18.47 0.38 13.46
C ASP A 68 -18.35 -0.65 12.29
N PHE A 69 -19.33 -1.54 12.10
CA PHE A 69 -19.39 -2.45 10.95
C PHE A 69 -19.51 -1.69 9.62
N ASN A 70 -20.36 -0.67 9.55
CA ASN A 70 -20.49 0.17 8.34
C ASN A 70 -19.21 0.95 8.06
N GLN A 71 -18.54 1.45 9.10
CA GLN A 71 -17.25 2.13 8.95
C GLN A 71 -16.16 1.17 8.43
N ILE A 72 -16.11 -0.08 8.91
CA ILE A 72 -15.20 -1.11 8.37
C ILE A 72 -15.41 -1.28 6.86
N GLU A 73 -16.66 -1.41 6.41
CA GLU A 73 -16.97 -1.59 4.99
C GLU A 73 -16.54 -0.37 4.16
N ALA A 74 -16.74 0.85 4.67
CA ALA A 74 -16.25 2.07 4.04
C ALA A 74 -14.71 2.09 3.92
N HIS A 75 -14.00 1.71 4.99
CA HIS A 75 -12.53 1.64 4.99
C HIS A 75 -11.99 0.56 4.04
N LEU A 76 -12.62 -0.62 3.97
CA LEU A 76 -12.24 -1.67 3.02
C LEU A 76 -12.36 -1.21 1.56
N ASN A 77 -13.44 -0.50 1.23
CA ASN A 77 -13.62 0.07 -0.10
C ASN A 77 -12.56 1.15 -0.41
N ASN A 78 -12.24 2.01 0.55
CA ASN A 78 -11.20 3.02 0.37
C ASN A 78 -9.81 2.40 0.18
N ILE A 79 -9.47 1.37 0.96
CA ILE A 79 -8.20 0.62 0.81
C ILE A 79 -8.10 0.06 -0.60
N LYS A 80 -9.15 -0.60 -1.08
CA LYS A 80 -9.17 -1.14 -2.45
C LYS A 80 -8.94 -0.07 -3.51
N ASN A 81 -9.60 1.08 -3.40
CA ASN A 81 -9.43 2.19 -4.34
C ASN A 81 -7.99 2.73 -4.33
N ILE A 82 -7.42 2.93 -3.13
CA ILE A 82 -6.04 3.41 -2.97
C ILE A 82 -5.04 2.39 -3.54
N GLU A 83 -5.25 1.09 -3.34
CA GLU A 83 -4.40 0.05 -3.92
C GLU A 83 -4.45 0.06 -5.46
N GLU A 84 -5.63 0.25 -6.05
CA GLU A 84 -5.80 0.39 -7.49
C GLU A 84 -5.08 1.63 -8.03
N GLU A 85 -5.20 2.78 -7.36
CA GLU A 85 -4.46 4.01 -7.69
C GLU A 85 -2.94 3.81 -7.59
N ILE A 86 -2.46 3.13 -6.55
CA ILE A 86 -1.03 2.80 -6.40
C ILE A 86 -0.55 1.91 -7.53
N GLN A 87 -1.36 0.93 -7.97
CA GLN A 87 -1.00 0.08 -9.10
C GLN A 87 -0.94 0.87 -10.41
N GLN A 88 -1.89 1.78 -10.65
CA GLN A 88 -1.88 2.66 -11.82
C GLN A 88 -0.67 3.59 -11.83
N LEU A 89 -0.34 4.22 -10.68
CA LEU A 89 0.83 5.08 -10.53
C LEU A 89 2.15 4.32 -10.73
N LYS A 90 2.19 3.04 -10.34
CA LYS A 90 3.33 2.15 -10.60
C LYS A 90 3.38 1.63 -12.03
N GLY A 91 2.47 2.07 -12.90
CA GLY A 91 2.35 1.59 -14.27
C GLY A 91 2.07 0.09 -14.30
N LYS A 92 1.27 -0.44 -13.37
CA LYS A 92 0.92 -1.85 -13.31
C LYS A 92 -0.57 -2.08 -13.56
N LYS A 93 -0.89 -3.16 -14.26
CA LYS A 93 -2.25 -3.62 -14.56
C LYS A 93 -2.44 -5.08 -14.17
N PRO A 94 -3.64 -5.53 -13.80
CA PRO A 94 -3.90 -6.96 -13.67
C PRO A 94 -3.91 -7.63 -15.05
N CYS A 95 -3.35 -8.84 -15.15
CA CYS A 95 -3.43 -9.64 -16.37
C CYS A 95 -4.89 -10.09 -16.59
N PRO A 96 -5.48 -9.92 -17.80
CA PRO A 96 -6.88 -10.27 -18.07
C PRO A 96 -7.14 -11.79 -18.03
N ASN A 97 -6.10 -12.62 -18.17
CA ASN A 97 -6.26 -14.08 -18.14
C ASN A 97 -6.02 -14.68 -16.74
N CYS A 98 -4.95 -14.28 -16.04
CA CYS A 98 -4.58 -14.90 -14.77
C CYS A 98 -4.77 -14.02 -13.53
N GLY A 99 -5.15 -12.75 -13.70
CA GLY A 99 -5.40 -11.80 -12.60
C GLY A 99 -4.16 -11.28 -11.87
N LYS A 100 -2.95 -11.77 -12.18
CA LYS A 100 -1.72 -11.30 -11.54
C LYS A 100 -1.34 -9.90 -12.03
N THR A 101 -0.88 -9.05 -11.11
CA THR A 101 -0.38 -7.70 -11.40
C THR A 101 0.92 -7.75 -12.21
N ILE A 102 0.95 -7.04 -13.32
CA ILE A 102 2.05 -7.00 -14.30
C ILE A 102 2.29 -5.55 -14.74
N ASP A 103 3.45 -5.24 -15.33
CA ASP A 103 3.68 -3.90 -15.89
C ASP A 103 2.70 -3.61 -17.05
N ALA A 104 2.17 -2.39 -17.09
CA ALA A 104 1.17 -1.93 -18.04
C ALA A 104 1.70 -1.91 -19.48
N GLU A 105 3.00 -1.66 -19.64
CA GLU A 105 3.72 -1.72 -20.92
C GLU A 105 4.18 -3.14 -21.30
N SER A 106 3.89 -4.15 -20.47
CA SER A 106 4.23 -5.54 -20.80
C SER A 106 3.41 -6.01 -22.00
N LYS A 107 4.10 -6.54 -23.02
CA LYS A 107 3.48 -7.18 -24.20
C LYS A 107 2.97 -8.60 -23.92
N PHE A 108 3.43 -9.21 -22.83
CA PHE A 108 3.04 -10.55 -22.41
C PHE A 108 3.08 -10.66 -20.89
N CYS A 109 2.21 -11.50 -20.31
CA CYS A 109 2.24 -11.77 -18.89
C CYS A 109 3.44 -12.66 -18.55
N ASN A 110 4.32 -12.19 -17.68
CA ASN A 110 5.47 -12.94 -17.16
C ASN A 110 5.09 -14.18 -16.30
N TYR A 111 3.80 -14.34 -15.94
CA TYR A 111 3.33 -15.47 -15.14
C TYR A 111 2.58 -16.54 -15.94
N CYS A 112 1.73 -16.14 -16.90
CA CYS A 112 0.91 -17.09 -17.67
C CYS A 112 1.18 -17.07 -19.18
N GLY A 113 2.06 -16.18 -19.66
CA GLY A 113 2.45 -16.11 -21.07
C GLY A 113 1.39 -15.52 -22.01
N THR A 114 0.24 -15.06 -21.50
CA THR A 114 -0.80 -14.43 -22.33
C THR A 114 -0.28 -13.14 -22.95
N VAL A 115 -0.51 -12.97 -24.25
CA VAL A 115 -0.20 -11.73 -24.97
C VAL A 115 -1.17 -10.64 -24.53
N LEU A 116 -0.64 -9.48 -24.23
CA LEU A 116 -1.36 -8.33 -23.73
C LEU A 116 -1.33 -7.30 -24.85
N GLU A 117 -2.44 -7.18 -25.56
CA GLU A 117 -2.65 -6.12 -26.55
C GLU A 117 -3.00 -4.79 -25.88
#